data_AF-A0A7V1QAB6-F1
#
_entry.id   AF-A0A7V1QAB6-F1
#
_cell.length_a   1.000
_cell.length_b   1.000
_cell.length_c   1.000
_cell.angle_alpha   90.00
_cell.angle_beta   90.00
_cell.angle_gamma   90.00
#
_symmetry.space_group_name_H-M   'P 1'
#
loop_
_entity.id
_entity.type
_entity.pdbx_description
1 polymer ?
#
loop_
_entity_poly.entity_id
_entity_poly.type
_entity_poly.pdbx_seq_one_letter_code
_entity_poly.pdbx_strand_id
1 'polypeptide(L)'
;MRREGVIDIRVRFFAQCRELAGTAEYELSLSPSATVAQALEEVYQRFPALGDLRGRLLIAVNERYATPETPLRTGDVLALLPPVSGGQEGDIFELVREPIDARVLVQRLLRGAAGAVVTFDGVVREQKAGRRVRYLEYEAYEEMALRMLQQIGREIR
;
A
#
# COMPACT_ATOMS: atom_id res chain seq x y z
N MET A 1 33.45 3.52 33.78
CA MET A 1 32.19 3.69 33.03
C MET A 1 32.51 3.63 31.54
N ARG A 2 32.11 2.56 30.84
CA ARG A 2 32.20 2.54 29.38
C ARG A 2 31.15 3.51 28.87
N ARG A 3 31.53 4.52 28.06
CA ARG A 3 30.56 5.26 27.27
C ARG A 3 29.87 4.21 26.40
N GLU A 4 28.60 3.93 26.65
CA GLU A 4 27.77 3.22 25.69
C GLU A 4 27.92 3.98 24.37
N GLY A 5 28.30 3.27 23.31
CA GLY A 5 28.45 3.89 22.00
C GLY A 5 27.13 4.53 21.58
N VAL A 6 27.17 5.42 20.61
CA VAL A 6 25.97 5.86 19.89
C VAL A 6 26.02 5.31 18.48
N ILE A 7 24.85 5.06 17.89
CA ILE A 7 24.72 4.83 16.46
C ILE A 7 24.10 6.07 15.82
N ASP A 8 24.64 6.49 14.68
CA ASP A 8 24.11 7.63 13.93
C ASP A 8 23.41 7.11 12.68
N ILE A 9 22.13 7.43 12.55
CA ILE A 9 21.32 7.07 11.38
C ILE A 9 20.80 8.33 10.69
N ARG A 10 20.31 8.16 9.47
CA ARG A 10 19.61 9.22 8.74
C ARG A 10 18.14 8.88 8.57
N VAL A 11 17.26 9.74 9.06
CA VAL A 11 15.82 9.66 8.82
C VAL A 11 15.50 10.44 7.55
N ARG A 12 14.77 9.84 6.60
CA ARG A 12 14.29 10.49 5.38
C ARG A 12 12.77 10.55 5.38
N PHE A 13 12.23 11.75 5.18
CA PHE A 13 10.80 12.01 5.15
C PHE A 13 10.30 12.15 3.71
N PHE A 14 9.21 11.47 3.39
CA PHE A 14 8.60 11.49 2.06
C PHE A 14 7.19 12.09 2.09
N ALA A 15 6.77 12.70 0.97
CA ALA A 15 5.43 13.26 0.79
C ALA A 15 4.91 14.03 2.02
N GLN A 16 3.74 13.65 2.56
CA GLN A 16 3.14 14.30 3.73
C GLN A 16 4.07 14.32 4.96
N CYS A 17 4.91 13.30 5.16
CA CYS A 17 5.88 13.31 6.27
C CYS A 17 6.88 14.45 6.12
N ARG A 18 7.32 14.76 4.90
CA ARG A 18 8.27 15.86 4.63
C ARG A 18 7.63 17.22 4.88
N GLU A 19 6.36 17.37 4.50
CA GLU A 19 5.59 18.60 4.74
C GLU A 19 5.39 18.83 6.24
N LEU A 20 5.01 17.79 6.98
CA LEU A 20 4.81 17.86 8.44
C LEU A 20 6.13 18.04 9.21
N ALA A 21 7.23 17.42 8.76
CA ALA A 21 8.54 17.56 9.39
C ALA A 21 9.24 18.89 9.03
N GLY A 22 8.84 19.55 7.94
CA GLY A 22 9.49 20.77 7.41
C GLY A 22 10.91 20.55 6.87
N THR A 23 11.38 19.30 6.81
CA THR A 23 12.70 18.91 6.29
C THR A 23 12.59 17.59 5.53
N ALA A 24 13.46 17.39 4.55
CA ALA A 24 13.57 16.12 3.83
C ALA A 24 14.32 15.05 4.63
N GLU A 25 15.27 15.46 5.48
CA GLU A 25 16.16 14.55 6.21
C GLU A 25 16.45 15.06 7.63
N TYR A 26 16.76 14.14 8.53
CA TYR A 26 17.16 14.41 9.91
C TYR A 26 18.17 13.37 10.38
N GLU A 27 19.27 13.82 10.98
CA GLU A 27 20.27 12.93 11.59
C GLU A 27 19.84 12.61 13.02
N LEU A 28 19.88 11.33 13.38
CA LEU A 28 19.41 10.83 14.67
C LEU A 28 20.46 9.93 15.29
N SER A 29 20.89 10.26 16.50
CA SER A 29 21.80 9.45 17.30
C SER A 29 21.02 8.64 18.33
N LEU A 30 21.25 7.33 18.39
CA LEU A 30 20.53 6.39 19.26
C LEU A 30 21.49 5.49 20.03
N SER A 31 20.97 4.70 20.96
CA SER A 31 21.74 3.64 21.62
C SER A 31 22.13 2.52 20.64
N PRO A 32 23.20 1.75 20.89
CA PRO A 32 23.68 0.73 19.95
C PRO A 32 22.76 -0.46 19.77
N SER A 33 21.80 -0.63 20.67
CA SER A 33 20.77 -1.66 20.63
C SER A 33 19.43 -1.12 20.13
N ALA A 34 19.40 0.09 19.55
CA ALA A 34 18.17 0.73 19.18
C ALA A 34 17.45 0.01 18.03
N THR A 35 16.13 -0.03 18.12
CA THR A 35 15.24 -0.54 17.07
C THR A 35 14.52 0.59 16.35
N VAL A 36 13.88 0.26 15.23
CA VAL A 36 12.96 1.16 14.52
C VAL A 36 11.91 1.78 15.45
N ALA A 37 11.32 1.00 16.37
CA ALA A 37 10.32 1.51 17.32
C ALA A 37 10.87 2.67 18.18
N GLN A 38 12.10 2.53 18.66
CA GLN A 38 12.76 3.55 19.48
C GLN A 38 13.14 4.77 18.64
N ALA A 39 13.63 4.56 17.41
CA ALA A 39 13.89 5.65 16.48
C ALA A 39 12.63 6.45 16.15
N LEU A 40 11.49 5.78 15.94
CA LEU A 40 10.21 6.45 15.69
C LEU A 40 9.75 7.31 16.87
N GLU A 41 9.93 6.81 18.10
CA GLU A 41 9.55 7.58 19.29
C GLU A 41 10.35 8.89 19.37
N GLU A 42 11.66 8.84 19.15
CA GLU A 42 12.51 10.03 19.06
C GLU A 42 12.08 10.97 17.92
N VAL A 43 11.72 10.41 16.76
CA VAL A 43 11.20 11.20 15.63
C VAL A 43 9.88 11.88 15.98
N TYR A 44 8.92 11.21 16.62
CA TYR A 44 7.65 11.82 17.00
C TYR A 44 7.81 12.88 18.08
N GLN A 45 8.74 12.69 19.02
CA GLN A 45 9.09 13.73 20.00
C GLN A 45 9.71 14.96 19.33
N ARG A 46 10.58 14.74 18.34
CA ARG A 46 11.24 15.83 17.61
C ARG A 46 10.30 16.54 16.63
N PHE A 47 9.40 15.81 16.00
CA PHE A 47 8.45 16.31 15.00
C PHE A 47 7.01 15.93 15.40
N PRO A 48 6.42 16.62 16.39
CA PRO A 48 5.08 16.29 16.91
C PRO A 48 3.98 16.28 15.85
N ALA A 49 4.12 17.06 14.78
CA ALA A 49 3.18 17.08 13.65
C ALA A 49 3.06 15.72 12.92
N LEU A 50 4.07 14.84 13.03
CA LEU A 50 4.00 13.46 12.52
C LEU A 50 3.15 12.55 13.40
N GLY A 51 2.73 13.00 14.60
CA GLY A 51 1.94 12.21 15.55
C GLY A 51 0.62 11.70 14.95
N ASP A 52 -0.01 12.48 14.07
CA ASP A 52 -1.25 12.06 13.40
C ASP A 52 -1.04 10.80 12.54
N LEU A 53 0.15 10.58 12.01
CA LEU A 53 0.49 9.43 11.17
C LEU A 53 0.97 8.20 11.95
N ARG A 54 1.00 8.27 13.30
CA ARG A 54 1.48 7.17 14.14
C ARG A 54 0.71 5.88 13.86
N GLY A 55 1.46 4.80 13.61
CA GLY A 55 0.90 3.48 13.28
C GLY A 55 0.39 3.32 11.84
N ARG A 56 0.42 4.39 11.03
CA ARG A 56 -0.03 4.39 9.62
C ARG A 56 1.12 4.51 8.63
N LEU A 57 2.33 4.79 9.12
CA LEU A 57 3.52 4.91 8.29
C LEU A 57 3.99 3.55 7.79
N LEU A 58 4.35 3.50 6.52
CA LEU A 58 5.18 2.44 5.97
C LEU A 58 6.65 2.80 6.23
N ILE A 59 7.40 1.83 6.75
CA ILE A 59 8.77 2.05 7.22
C ILE A 59 9.74 1.18 6.43
N ALA A 60 10.85 1.77 6.00
CA ALA A 60 11.94 1.03 5.40
C ALA A 60 13.30 1.39 6.01
N VAL A 61 14.18 0.40 6.13
CA VAL A 61 15.59 0.55 6.51
C VAL A 61 16.43 0.07 5.33
N ASN A 62 17.28 0.95 4.79
CA ASN A 62 18.15 0.64 3.64
C ASN A 62 17.38 -0.03 2.47
N GLU A 63 16.29 0.62 2.04
CA GLU A 63 15.46 0.21 0.88
C GLU A 63 14.63 -1.07 1.07
N ARG A 64 14.55 -1.60 2.29
CA ARG A 64 13.72 -2.77 2.62
C ARG A 64 12.69 -2.44 3.69
N TYR A 65 11.48 -2.97 3.55
CA TYR A 65 10.46 -2.85 4.60
C TYR A 65 10.95 -3.39 5.93
N ALA A 66 10.64 -2.66 7.00
CA ALA A 66 11.11 -2.95 8.34
C ALA A 66 9.92 -2.99 9.32
N THR A 67 10.02 -3.88 10.30
CA THR A 67 9.09 -3.92 11.44
C THR A 67 9.61 -3.05 12.59
N PRO A 68 8.77 -2.69 13.57
CA PRO A 68 9.20 -1.92 14.75
C PRO A 68 10.38 -2.56 15.53
N GLU A 69 10.54 -3.88 15.47
CA GLU A 69 11.58 -4.65 16.16
C GLU A 69 12.91 -4.70 15.38
N THR A 70 12.92 -4.19 14.14
CA THR A 70 14.13 -4.23 13.29
C THR A 70 15.26 -3.45 13.95
N PRO A 71 16.44 -4.07 14.18
CA PRO A 71 17.58 -3.39 14.79
C PRO A 71 18.22 -2.41 13.80
N LEU A 72 18.69 -1.28 14.32
CA LEU A 72 19.37 -0.24 13.55
C LEU A 72 20.88 -0.26 13.80
N ARG A 73 21.64 0.22 12.81
CA ARG A 73 23.10 0.32 12.85
C ARG A 73 23.55 1.70 12.38
N THR A 74 24.75 2.10 12.79
CA THR A 74 25.36 3.34 12.28
C THR A 74 25.41 3.33 10.75
N GLY A 75 24.98 4.44 10.15
CA GLY A 75 24.92 4.63 8.71
C GLY A 75 23.61 4.19 8.06
N ASP A 76 22.69 3.56 8.81
CA ASP A 76 21.39 3.16 8.28
C ASP A 76 20.56 4.37 7.86
N VAL A 77 19.76 4.16 6.82
CA VAL A 77 18.76 5.12 6.36
C VAL A 77 17.37 4.61 6.72
N LEU A 78 16.69 5.31 7.62
CA LEU A 78 15.30 5.08 8.01
C LEU A 78 14.37 5.95 7.16
N ALA A 79 13.63 5.36 6.24
CA ALA A 79 12.65 6.06 5.42
C ALA A 79 11.26 5.98 6.05
N LEU A 80 10.62 7.15 6.20
CA LEU A 80 9.25 7.28 6.68
C LEU A 80 8.33 7.69 5.54
N LEU A 81 7.46 6.76 5.13
CA LEU A 81 6.54 6.94 4.04
C LEU A 81 5.11 7.01 4.60
N PRO A 82 4.33 8.06 4.28
CA PRO A 82 2.92 8.08 4.62
C PRO A 82 2.21 6.92 3.89
N PRO A 83 1.03 6.49 4.36
CA PRO A 83 0.23 5.53 3.63
C PRO A 83 -0.02 6.03 2.20
N VAL A 84 -0.04 5.11 1.23
CA VAL A 84 -0.31 5.47 -0.16
C VAL A 84 -1.67 6.17 -0.26
N SER A 85 -1.70 7.33 -0.91
CA SER A 85 -2.91 8.12 -1.11
C SER A 85 -3.75 7.48 -2.24
N GLY A 86 -4.56 6.47 -1.92
CA GLY A 86 -5.44 5.83 -2.91
C GLY A 86 -6.48 4.93 -2.25
N GLY A 87 -7.69 4.92 -2.80
CA GLY A 87 -8.84 4.19 -2.28
C GLY A 87 -9.96 5.14 -1.85
N GLN A 88 -11.10 5.09 -2.54
CA GLN A 88 -12.35 5.73 -2.13
C GLN A 88 -13.33 4.61 -1.72
N GLU A 89 -14.24 4.91 -0.81
CA GLU A 89 -15.32 3.98 -0.46
C GLU A 89 -16.27 3.81 -1.65
N GLY A 90 -16.50 2.55 -2.05
CA GLY A 90 -17.49 2.21 -3.08
C GLY A 90 -17.04 1.05 -3.96
N ASP A 91 -17.14 -0.17 -3.44
CA ASP A 91 -16.94 -1.36 -4.27
C ASP A 91 -18.21 -1.61 -5.09
N ILE A 92 -18.06 -1.85 -6.39
CA ILE A 92 -19.17 -2.15 -7.30
C ILE A 92 -19.12 -3.64 -7.64
N PHE A 93 -20.23 -4.34 -7.40
CA PHE A 93 -20.40 -5.75 -7.77
C PHE A 93 -21.69 -5.89 -8.57
N GLU A 94 -21.57 -6.18 -9.86
CA GLU A 94 -22.71 -6.23 -10.80
C GLU A 94 -22.64 -7.51 -11.64
N LEU A 95 -23.80 -8.10 -11.91
CA LEU A 95 -23.99 -9.09 -12.97
C LEU A 95 -24.77 -8.40 -14.09
N VAL A 96 -24.30 -8.52 -15.33
CA VAL A 96 -24.92 -7.92 -16.51
C VAL A 96 -25.26 -8.98 -17.53
N ARG A 97 -26.29 -8.74 -18.36
CA ARG A 97 -26.67 -9.63 -19.47
C ARG A 97 -26.17 -9.13 -20.82
N GLU A 98 -25.78 -7.86 -20.87
CA GLU A 98 -25.15 -7.20 -22.00
C GLU A 98 -23.63 -7.44 -22.01
N PRO A 99 -22.96 -7.24 -23.15
CA PRO A 99 -21.50 -7.28 -23.21
C PRO A 99 -20.85 -6.33 -22.19
N ILE A 100 -19.89 -6.85 -21.42
CA ILE A 100 -19.14 -6.06 -20.44
C ILE A 100 -18.22 -5.09 -21.18
N ASP A 101 -18.48 -3.79 -21.05
CA ASP A 101 -17.59 -2.73 -21.55
C ASP A 101 -16.67 -2.24 -20.42
N ALA A 102 -15.44 -2.76 -20.40
CA ALA A 102 -14.42 -2.36 -19.44
C ALA A 102 -14.13 -0.85 -19.46
N ARG A 103 -14.31 -0.16 -20.60
CA ARG A 103 -14.02 1.28 -20.70
C ARG A 103 -14.98 2.10 -19.86
N VAL A 104 -16.25 1.72 -19.82
CA VAL A 104 -17.27 2.39 -19.00
C VAL A 104 -16.93 2.25 -17.51
N LEU A 105 -16.47 1.06 -17.10
CA LEU A 105 -16.02 0.82 -15.72
C LEU A 105 -14.77 1.64 -15.38
N VAL A 106 -13.78 1.66 -16.27
CA VAL A 106 -12.57 2.46 -16.11
C VAL A 106 -12.91 3.96 -15.97
N GLN A 107 -13.81 4.49 -16.82
CA GLN A 107 -14.25 5.89 -16.74
C GLN A 107 -15.06 6.19 -15.46
N ARG A 108 -15.84 5.22 -14.96
CA ARG A 108 -16.53 5.34 -13.67
C ARG A 108 -15.54 5.43 -12.50
N LEU A 109 -14.41 4.70 -12.57
CA LEU A 109 -13.41 4.60 -11.51
C LEU A 109 -12.31 5.68 -11.57
N LEU A 110 -11.90 6.13 -12.77
CA LEU A 110 -10.90 7.18 -12.99
C LEU A 110 -11.40 8.61 -12.65
N ARG A 111 -12.17 8.76 -11.57
CA ARG A 111 -12.68 10.05 -11.13
C ARG A 111 -11.76 10.65 -10.07
N GLY A 112 -11.24 11.86 -10.32
CA GLY A 112 -10.67 12.83 -9.38
C GLY A 112 -9.50 12.39 -8.47
N ALA A 113 -9.66 11.29 -7.74
CA ALA A 113 -8.74 10.74 -6.75
C ALA A 113 -7.97 9.50 -7.23
N ALA A 114 -8.32 8.92 -8.38
CA ALA A 114 -7.64 7.73 -8.92
C ALA A 114 -6.41 8.11 -9.77
N GLY A 115 -5.22 7.71 -9.34
CA GLY A 115 -3.97 7.93 -10.10
C GLY A 115 -3.73 6.90 -11.22
N ALA A 116 -4.36 5.73 -11.14
CA ALA A 116 -4.30 4.67 -12.14
C ALA A 116 -5.49 3.71 -11.97
N VAL A 117 -5.81 2.93 -13.01
CA VAL A 117 -6.74 1.79 -12.95
C VAL A 117 -6.09 0.58 -13.61
N VAL A 118 -6.24 -0.57 -12.97
CA VAL A 118 -5.84 -1.88 -13.50
C VAL A 118 -7.10 -2.69 -13.76
N THR A 119 -7.21 -3.26 -14.96
CA THR A 119 -8.30 -4.19 -15.31
C THR A 119 -7.75 -5.60 -15.51
N PHE A 120 -8.52 -6.60 -15.07
CA PHE A 120 -8.25 -8.01 -15.35
C PHE A 120 -9.47 -8.60 -16.05
N ASP A 121 -9.31 -8.96 -17.32
CA ASP A 121 -10.40 -9.43 -18.18
C ASP A 121 -10.26 -10.93 -18.48
N GLY A 122 -11.26 -11.71 -18.07
CA GLY A 122 -11.36 -13.13 -18.42
C GLY A 122 -11.96 -13.30 -19.81
N VAL A 123 -11.15 -13.60 -20.83
CA VAL A 123 -11.62 -13.82 -22.21
C VAL A 123 -11.59 -15.29 -22.63
N VAL A 124 -12.53 -15.67 -23.49
CA VAL A 124 -12.61 -17.04 -24.04
C VAL A 124 -11.45 -17.29 -25.00
N ARG A 125 -10.78 -18.44 -24.85
CA ARG A 125 -9.73 -18.89 -25.76
C ARG A 125 -10.33 -19.40 -27.07
N GLU A 126 -9.69 -19.10 -28.20
CA GLU A 126 -10.17 -19.50 -29.54
C GLU A 126 -10.20 -21.04 -29.73
N GLN A 127 -9.30 -21.78 -29.06
CA GLN A 127 -9.20 -23.23 -29.20
C GLN A 127 -9.33 -23.94 -27.85
N LYS A 128 -10.08 -25.05 -27.86
CA LYS A 128 -10.19 -25.98 -26.73
C LYS A 128 -10.14 -27.41 -27.25
N ALA A 129 -9.16 -28.20 -26.79
CA ALA A 129 -8.98 -29.60 -27.16
C ALA A 129 -8.95 -29.84 -28.69
N GLY A 130 -8.21 -29.00 -29.43
CA GLY A 130 -8.08 -29.11 -30.89
C GLY A 130 -9.32 -28.68 -31.70
N ARG A 131 -10.34 -28.12 -31.04
CA ARG A 131 -11.56 -27.61 -31.68
C ARG A 131 -11.65 -26.10 -31.51
N ARG A 132 -12.13 -25.41 -32.55
CA ARG A 132 -12.40 -23.98 -32.51
C ARG A 132 -13.67 -23.70 -31.71
N VAL A 133 -13.58 -22.81 -30.73
CA VAL A 133 -14.73 -22.34 -29.95
C VAL A 133 -15.45 -21.27 -30.75
N ARG A 134 -16.75 -21.45 -31.00
CA ARG A 134 -17.58 -20.46 -31.70
C ARG A 134 -18.20 -19.46 -30.74
N TYR A 135 -18.77 -19.96 -29.64
CA TYR A 135 -19.32 -19.19 -28.54
C TYR A 135 -19.39 -20.07 -27.28
N LEU A 136 -19.63 -19.44 -26.14
CA LEU A 136 -19.99 -20.11 -24.90
C LEU A 136 -21.32 -19.54 -24.43
N GLU A 137 -22.20 -20.41 -23.96
CA GLU A 137 -23.36 -20.03 -23.16
C GLU A 137 -22.98 -20.17 -21.70
N TYR A 138 -23.29 -19.13 -20.93
CA TYR A 138 -23.00 -19.07 -19.50
C TYR A 138 -24.30 -19.14 -18.72
N GLU A 139 -24.29 -19.93 -17.66
CA GLU A 139 -25.33 -19.97 -16.65
C GLU A 139 -24.67 -19.67 -15.30
N ALA A 140 -25.37 -18.93 -14.44
CA ALA A 140 -24.87 -18.58 -13.12
C ALA A 140 -25.97 -18.77 -12.08
N TYR A 141 -25.59 -19.30 -10.92
CA TYR A 141 -26.36 -19.11 -9.70
C TYR A 141 -26.07 -17.70 -9.17
N GLU A 142 -26.87 -16.73 -9.60
CA GLU A 142 -26.59 -15.29 -9.46
C GLU A 142 -26.33 -14.86 -8.01
N GLU A 143 -27.12 -15.35 -7.06
CA GLU A 143 -26.97 -15.04 -5.64
C GLU A 143 -25.66 -15.58 -5.05
N MET A 144 -25.17 -16.71 -5.57
CA MET A 144 -23.87 -17.25 -5.17
C MET A 144 -22.74 -16.45 -5.83
N ALA A 145 -22.88 -16.11 -7.11
CA ALA A 145 -21.89 -15.35 -7.86
C ALA A 145 -21.67 -13.96 -7.23
N LEU A 146 -22.74 -13.22 -6.92
CA LEU A 146 -22.66 -11.92 -6.25
C LEU A 146 -22.01 -12.02 -4.86
N ARG A 147 -22.38 -13.03 -4.07
CA ARG A 147 -21.76 -13.25 -2.75
C ARG A 147 -20.26 -13.52 -2.85
N MET A 148 -19.85 -14.32 -3.83
CA MET A 148 -18.44 -14.62 -4.07
C MET A 148 -17.66 -13.37 -4.51
N LEU A 149 -18.21 -12.57 -5.42
CA LEU A 149 -17.60 -11.30 -5.84
C LEU A 149 -17.40 -10.35 -4.65
N GLN A 150 -18.42 -10.21 -3.80
CA GLN A 150 -18.35 -9.39 -2.57
C GLN A 150 -17.36 -9.94 -1.54
N GLN A 151 -17.16 -11.26 -1.49
CA GLN A 151 -16.18 -11.88 -0.62
C GLN A 151 -14.76 -11.55 -1.10
N ILE A 152 -14.47 -11.77 -2.40
CA ILE A 152 -13.18 -11.43 -3.00
C ILE A 152 -12.85 -9.95 -2.79
N GLY A 153 -13.82 -9.06 -3.02
CA GLY A 153 -13.63 -7.61 -2.81
C GLY A 153 -13.27 -7.25 -1.37
N ARG A 154 -13.74 -8.02 -0.37
CA ARG A 154 -13.36 -7.85 1.04
C ARG A 154 -11.96 -8.40 1.34
N GLU A 155 -11.54 -9.48 0.70
CA GLU A 155 -10.24 -10.13 0.92
C GLU A 155 -9.05 -9.37 0.32
N ILE A 156 -9.29 -8.54 -0.71
CA ILE A 156 -8.24 -7.75 -1.38
C ILE A 156 -8.03 -6.35 -0.79
N ARG A 157 -8.74 -6.00 0.28
CA ARG A 157 -8.51 -4.80 1.08
C ARG A 157 -7.41 -5.05 2.11
#